data_AF-A0A2M8LFP5-F1
#
_entry.id   AF-A0A2M8LFP5-F1
#
_cell.length_a   1.000
_cell.length_b   1.000
_cell.length_c   1.000
_cell.angle_alpha   90.00
_cell.angle_beta   90.00
_cell.angle_gamma   90.00
#
_symmetry.space_group_name_H-M   'P 1'
#
loop_
_entity.id
_entity.type
_entity.pdbx_description
1 polymer ?
#
loop_
_entity_poly.entity_id
_entity_poly.type
_entity_poly.pdbx_seq_one_letter_code
_entity_poly.pdbx_strand_id
1 'polypeptide(L)'
;MKFLKLHLEKEQLWPWATGIIIALLIVGNVKLVIKRYQIQKESNALTKQTEELRNDNTDLNKLLEYVRTPAFTEEEARLRFNMTKPGEKVFVVPNGTEQATNSGDAQAPQEPTSAGASWWQLFFGHK
;
A
#
# COMPACT_ATOMS: atom_id res chain seq x y z
N MET A 1 63.32 58.33 -21.33
CA MET A 1 62.91 56.91 -21.23
C MET A 1 61.59 56.71 -20.44
N LYS A 2 60.57 57.57 -20.62
CA LYS A 2 59.25 57.43 -19.94
C LYS A 2 58.15 56.89 -20.86
N PHE A 3 58.31 57.03 -22.18
CA PHE A 3 57.26 56.67 -23.15
C PHE A 3 57.16 55.17 -23.44
N LEU A 4 58.24 54.38 -23.28
CA LEU A 4 58.18 52.92 -23.42
C LEU A 4 57.48 52.22 -22.23
N LYS A 5 57.51 52.79 -21.02
CA LYS A 5 56.77 52.26 -19.87
C LYS A 5 55.25 52.42 -20.03
N LEU A 6 54.81 53.42 -20.78
CA LEU A 6 53.39 53.75 -20.94
C LEU A 6 52.62 52.76 -21.83
N HIS A 7 53.30 52.04 -22.73
CA HIS A 7 52.65 51.01 -23.56
C HIS A 7 52.58 49.66 -22.83
N LEU A 8 53.60 49.34 -22.02
CA LEU A 8 53.68 48.09 -21.25
C LEU A 8 52.64 48.00 -20.12
N GLU A 9 52.24 49.12 -19.51
CA GLU A 9 51.19 49.15 -18.48
C GLU A 9 49.79 48.88 -19.04
N LYS A 10 49.52 49.26 -20.30
CA LYS A 10 48.19 49.15 -20.92
C LYS A 10 47.85 47.72 -21.34
N GLU A 11 48.83 46.98 -21.85
CA GLU A 11 48.73 45.56 -22.22
C GLU A 11 48.47 44.67 -20.99
N GLN A 12 48.98 45.05 -19.82
CA GLN A 12 48.84 44.29 -18.57
C GLN A 12 47.43 44.40 -17.96
N LEU A 13 46.66 45.47 -18.23
CA LEU A 13 45.34 45.72 -17.64
C LEU A 13 44.19 44.98 -18.36
N TRP A 14 44.38 44.63 -19.63
CA TRP A 14 43.41 43.91 -20.45
C TRP A 14 42.97 42.55 -19.86
N PRO A 15 43.88 41.67 -19.39
CA PRO A 15 43.47 40.38 -18.80
C PRO A 15 42.66 40.52 -17.50
N TRP A 16 42.84 41.62 -16.76
CA TRP A 16 42.07 41.89 -15.55
C TRP A 16 40.66 42.35 -15.89
N ALA A 17 40.52 43.22 -16.90
CA ALA A 17 39.22 43.65 -17.40
C ALA A 17 38.41 42.47 -17.97
N THR A 18 39.04 41.58 -18.74
CA THR A 18 38.36 40.38 -19.25
C THR A 18 38.00 39.42 -18.11
N GLY A 19 38.87 39.23 -17.12
CA GLY A 19 38.58 38.44 -15.92
C GLY A 19 37.38 38.98 -15.13
N ILE A 20 37.26 40.29 -14.97
CA ILE A 20 36.12 40.94 -14.31
C ILE A 20 34.83 40.74 -15.11
N ILE A 21 34.87 40.88 -16.44
CA ILE A 21 33.71 40.64 -17.30
C ILE A 21 33.24 39.18 -17.19
N ILE A 22 34.16 38.22 -17.21
CA ILE A 22 33.85 36.79 -17.04
C ILE A 22 33.25 36.54 -15.66
N ALA A 23 33.82 37.13 -14.59
CA ALA A 23 33.29 36.99 -13.24
C ALA A 23 31.86 37.54 -13.12
N LEU A 24 31.57 38.70 -13.72
CA LEU A 24 30.23 39.29 -13.74
C LEU A 24 29.23 38.41 -14.50
N LEU A 25 29.64 37.82 -15.63
CA LEU A 25 28.81 36.88 -16.37
C LEU A 25 28.50 35.63 -15.55
N ILE A 26 29.48 35.08 -14.84
CA ILE A 26 29.27 33.91 -13.97
C ILE A 26 28.26 34.26 -12.87
N VAL A 27 28.50 35.34 -12.12
CA VAL A 27 27.64 35.76 -11.00
C VAL A 27 26.21 36.06 -11.45
N GLY A 28 26.05 36.67 -12.63
CA GLY A 28 24.72 36.96 -13.20
C GLY A 28 23.90 35.70 -13.49
N ASN A 29 24.55 34.59 -13.84
CA ASN A 29 23.89 33.35 -14.26
C ASN A 29 23.63 32.36 -13.11
N VAL A 30 24.29 32.49 -11.96
CA VAL A 30 24.13 31.57 -10.81
C VAL A 30 22.66 31.46 -10.37
N LYS A 31 21.94 32.58 -10.29
CA LYS A 31 20.53 32.58 -9.87
C LYS A 31 19.63 31.81 -10.84
N LEU A 32 19.93 31.87 -12.13
CA LEU A 32 19.16 31.16 -13.16
C LEU A 32 19.37 29.65 -13.08
N VAL A 33 20.61 29.21 -12.85
CA VAL A 33 20.95 27.80 -12.67
C VAL A 33 20.24 27.21 -11.46
N ILE A 34 20.24 27.92 -10.32
CA ILE A 34 19.55 27.48 -9.10
C ILE A 34 18.05 27.33 -9.33
N LYS A 35 17.40 28.35 -9.94
CA LYS A 35 15.96 28.30 -10.25
C LYS A 35 15.63 27.14 -11.20
N ARG A 36 16.42 26.95 -12.26
CA ARG A 36 16.24 25.86 -13.20
C ARG A 36 16.33 24.50 -12.51
N TYR A 37 17.29 24.33 -11.60
CA TYR A 37 17.44 23.11 -10.83
C TYR A 37 16.24 22.86 -9.91
N GLN A 38 15.73 23.88 -9.22
CA GLN A 38 14.55 23.76 -8.35
C GLN A 38 13.31 23.36 -9.16
N ILE A 39 13.04 24.05 -10.27
CA ILE A 39 11.90 23.73 -11.15
C ILE A 39 12.01 22.31 -11.69
N GLN A 40 13.21 21.88 -12.11
CA GLN A 40 13.39 20.53 -12.63
C GLN A 40 13.23 19.46 -11.54
N LYS A 41 13.67 19.75 -10.31
CA LYS A 41 13.45 18.87 -9.15
C LYS A 41 11.96 18.74 -8.84
N GLU A 42 11.24 19.86 -8.79
CA GLU A 42 9.79 19.89 -8.54
C GLU A 42 9.03 19.15 -9.63
N SER A 43 9.34 19.40 -10.90
CA SER A 43 8.74 18.70 -12.04
C SER A 43 8.96 17.19 -11.92
N ASN A 44 10.19 16.75 -11.62
CA ASN A 44 10.48 15.32 -11.45
C ASN A 44 9.72 14.72 -10.26
N ALA A 45 9.58 15.44 -9.16
CA ALA A 45 8.83 15.00 -7.99
C ALA A 45 7.32 14.89 -8.28
N LEU A 46 6.76 15.84 -9.03
CA LEU A 46 5.35 15.82 -9.48
C LEU A 46 5.10 14.66 -10.45
N THR A 47 6.01 14.42 -11.39
CA THR A 47 5.91 13.29 -12.33
C THR A 47 5.93 11.96 -11.58
N LYS A 48 6.85 11.78 -10.62
CA LYS A 48 6.90 10.57 -9.79
C LYS A 48 5.61 10.35 -9.00
N GLN A 49 5.11 11.38 -8.32
CA GLN A 49 3.84 11.29 -7.59
C GLN A 49 2.67 10.90 -8.49
N THR A 50 2.64 11.42 -9.72
CA THR A 50 1.59 11.08 -10.70
C THR A 50 1.68 9.62 -11.13
N GLU A 51 2.89 9.11 -11.33
CA GLU A 51 3.13 7.70 -11.69
C GLU A 51 2.78 6.75 -10.55
N GLU A 52 3.17 7.08 -9.32
CA GLU A 52 2.78 6.36 -8.10
C GLU A 52 1.25 6.29 -7.96
N LEU A 53 0.58 7.44 -8.06
CA LEU A 53 -0.88 7.50 -7.92
C LEU A 53 -1.61 6.73 -9.03
N ARG A 54 -1.05 6.70 -10.24
CA ARG A 54 -1.58 5.91 -11.35
C ARG A 54 -1.42 4.41 -11.11
N ASN A 55 -0.28 3.99 -10.56
CA ASN A 55 -0.04 2.59 -10.21
C ASN A 55 -1.00 2.15 -9.10
N ASP A 56 -1.14 2.95 -8.04
CA ASP A 56 -2.09 2.72 -6.97
C ASP A 56 -3.52 2.58 -7.50
N ASN A 57 -3.95 3.50 -8.36
CA ASN A 57 -5.28 3.42 -8.98
C ASN A 57 -5.46 2.13 -9.79
N THR A 58 -4.43 1.72 -10.52
CA THR A 58 -4.45 0.49 -11.32
C THR A 58 -4.59 -0.75 -10.42
N ASP A 59 -3.85 -0.81 -9.32
CA ASP A 59 -3.90 -1.94 -8.39
C ASP A 59 -5.20 -2.00 -7.59
N LEU A 60 -5.73 -0.83 -7.19
CA LEU A 60 -7.06 -0.73 -6.59
C LEU A 60 -8.16 -1.20 -7.55
N ASN A 61 -8.05 -0.87 -8.84
CA ASN A 61 -9.00 -1.36 -9.84
C ASN A 61 -8.91 -2.89 -10.02
N LYS A 62 -7.72 -3.48 -10.05
CA LYS A 62 -7.56 -4.95 -10.11
C LYS A 62 -8.18 -5.62 -8.89
N LEU A 63 -7.97 -5.06 -7.69
CA LEU A 63 -8.58 -5.58 -6.48
C LEU A 63 -10.11 -5.49 -6.55
N LEU A 64 -10.64 -4.37 -7.02
CA LEU A 64 -12.07 -4.17 -7.20
C LEU A 64 -12.66 -5.16 -8.20
N GLU A 65 -11.96 -5.46 -9.29
CA GLU A 65 -12.34 -6.49 -10.25
C GLU A 65 -12.37 -7.88 -9.60
N TYR A 66 -11.32 -8.24 -8.84
CA TYR A 66 -11.27 -9.51 -8.12
C TYR A 66 -12.42 -9.68 -7.13
N VAL A 67 -12.70 -8.65 -6.31
CA VAL A 67 -13.81 -8.67 -5.33
C VAL A 67 -15.18 -8.83 -6.01
N ARG A 68 -15.33 -8.37 -7.25
CA ARG A 68 -16.56 -8.56 -8.04
C ARG A 68 -16.69 -9.95 -8.65
N THR A 69 -15.65 -10.78 -8.61
CA THR A 69 -15.70 -12.12 -9.20
C THR A 69 -16.52 -13.10 -8.35
N PRO A 70 -17.14 -14.11 -8.98
CA PRO A 70 -17.79 -15.20 -8.24
C PRO A 70 -16.82 -15.98 -7.33
N ALA A 71 -15.54 -16.03 -7.68
CA ALA A 71 -14.51 -16.71 -6.90
C ALA A 71 -14.34 -16.07 -5.52
N PHE A 72 -14.33 -14.74 -5.45
CA PHE A 72 -14.28 -14.02 -4.17
C PHE A 72 -15.53 -14.30 -3.31
N THR A 73 -16.72 -14.28 -3.92
CA THR A 73 -17.97 -14.61 -3.21
C THR A 73 -17.96 -16.04 -2.67
N GLU A 74 -17.45 -17.00 -3.44
CA GLU A 74 -17.30 -18.38 -2.99
C GLU A 74 -16.30 -18.52 -1.84
N GLU A 75 -15.17 -17.83 -1.93
CA GLU A 75 -14.14 -17.83 -0.90
C GLU A 75 -14.68 -17.25 0.42
N GLU A 76 -15.34 -16.08 0.38
CA GLU A 76 -16.01 -15.52 1.56
C GLU A 76 -17.14 -16.43 2.06
N ALA A 77 -17.89 -17.11 1.19
CA ALA A 77 -18.93 -18.06 1.59
C ALA A 77 -18.36 -19.27 2.36
N ARG A 78 -17.23 -19.82 1.90
CA ARG A 78 -16.50 -20.89 2.58
C ARG A 78 -15.94 -20.40 3.92
N LEU A 79 -15.29 -19.23 3.94
CA LEU A 79 -14.61 -18.70 5.13
C LEU A 79 -15.57 -18.22 6.22
N ARG A 80 -16.65 -17.52 5.86
CA ARG A 80 -17.59 -16.90 6.81
C ARG A 80 -18.72 -17.81 7.20
N PHE A 81 -19.20 -18.62 6.28
CA PHE A 81 -20.42 -19.39 6.44
C PHE A 81 -20.20 -20.91 6.38
N ASN A 82 -18.95 -21.38 6.23
CA ASN A 82 -18.61 -22.79 6.00
C ASN A 82 -19.46 -23.42 4.88
N MET A 83 -19.87 -22.61 3.90
CA MET A 83 -20.70 -23.06 2.79
C MET A 83 -19.84 -23.80 1.76
N THR A 84 -20.41 -24.87 1.20
CA THR A 84 -19.78 -25.65 0.12
C THR A 84 -20.68 -25.69 -1.10
N LYS A 85 -20.07 -25.92 -2.27
CA LYS A 85 -20.82 -25.98 -3.53
C LYS A 85 -21.80 -27.15 -3.53
N PRO A 86 -22.94 -27.04 -4.23
CA PRO A 86 -23.86 -28.15 -4.40
C PRO A 86 -23.13 -29.31 -5.11
N GLY A 87 -22.99 -30.44 -4.42
CA GLY A 87 -22.28 -31.64 -4.88
C GLY A 87 -20.92 -31.91 -4.22
N GLU A 88 -20.41 -31.00 -3.38
CA GLU A 88 -19.17 -31.16 -2.62
C GLU A 88 -19.43 -31.96 -1.32
N LYS A 89 -18.63 -32.99 -1.03
CA LYS A 89 -18.73 -33.81 0.20
C LYS A 89 -17.83 -33.23 1.29
N VAL A 90 -18.44 -32.71 2.35
CA VAL A 90 -17.71 -32.19 3.53
C VAL A 90 -17.40 -33.36 4.47
N PHE A 91 -16.11 -33.58 4.75
CA PHE A 91 -15.67 -34.52 5.79
C PHE A 91 -15.30 -33.71 7.04
N VAL A 92 -16.13 -33.82 8.08
CA VAL A 92 -15.78 -33.29 9.40
C VAL A 92 -14.84 -34.32 10.05
N VAL A 93 -13.56 -33.97 10.18
CA VAL A 93 -12.61 -34.78 10.94
C VAL A 93 -12.80 -34.43 12.41
N PRO A 94 -13.34 -35.34 13.26
CA PRO A 94 -13.31 -35.12 14.69
C PRO A 94 -11.85 -35.08 15.13
N ASN A 95 -11.38 -33.91 15.56
CA ASN A 95 -10.12 -33.82 16.27
C ASN A 95 -10.28 -34.67 17.54
N GLY A 96 -9.50 -35.75 17.61
CA GLY A 96 -9.68 -36.81 18.59
C GLY A 96 -9.57 -36.33 20.03
N THR A 97 -10.73 -36.28 20.68
CA THR A 97 -11.11 -36.85 21.99
C THR A 97 -12.62 -36.63 22.03
N GLU A 98 -13.49 -37.62 21.86
CA GLU A 98 -13.65 -38.77 22.73
C GLU A 98 -14.28 -39.92 21.93
N GLN A 99 -13.55 -41.03 21.83
CA GLN A 99 -14.21 -42.34 21.78
C GLN A 99 -14.48 -42.75 23.24
N ALA A 100 -15.75 -42.81 23.60
CA ALA A 100 -16.21 -43.70 24.66
C ALA A 100 -17.35 -44.55 24.09
N THR A 101 -16.97 -45.67 23.49
CA THR A 101 -17.79 -46.88 23.50
C THR A 101 -18.19 -47.20 24.94
N ASN A 102 -19.48 -47.45 25.21
CA ASN A 102 -19.91 -48.58 26.05
C ASN A 102 -21.39 -48.90 25.81
N SER A 103 -21.63 -50.20 25.92
CA SER A 103 -22.78 -50.98 25.49
C SER A 103 -24.06 -50.77 26.29
N GLY A 104 -25.18 -51.03 25.61
CA GLY A 104 -26.45 -51.59 26.09
C GLY A 104 -26.87 -51.38 27.55
N ASP A 105 -27.89 -50.55 27.75
CA ASP A 105 -29.06 -50.94 28.54
C ASP A 105 -30.29 -50.13 28.10
N ALA A 106 -31.43 -50.80 28.06
CA ALA A 106 -32.69 -50.27 27.56
C ALA A 106 -33.41 -49.46 28.64
N GLN A 107 -33.44 -48.13 28.53
CA GLN A 107 -34.42 -47.29 29.23
C GLN A 107 -34.97 -46.17 28.34
N ALA A 108 -36.24 -45.85 28.59
CA ALA A 108 -37.24 -45.19 27.74
C ALA A 108 -36.88 -43.80 27.12
N PRO A 109 -37.62 -43.36 26.08
CA PRO A 109 -37.33 -42.13 25.33
C PRO A 109 -37.38 -40.89 26.21
N GLN A 110 -36.23 -40.25 26.42
CA GLN A 110 -36.19 -38.86 26.85
C GLN A 110 -36.24 -37.98 25.59
N GLU A 111 -37.25 -37.11 25.53
CA GLU A 111 -37.47 -36.21 24.41
C GLU A 111 -36.22 -35.35 24.13
N PRO A 112 -35.91 -35.07 22.85
CA PRO A 112 -34.81 -34.19 22.51
C PRO A 112 -35.17 -32.78 22.97
N THR A 113 -34.67 -32.39 24.14
CA THR A 113 -34.63 -30.97 24.51
C THR A 113 -33.69 -30.31 23.51
N SER A 114 -34.30 -29.74 22.47
CA SER A 114 -33.58 -28.97 21.47
C SER A 114 -32.72 -27.94 22.18
N ALA A 115 -31.48 -27.76 21.73
CA ALA A 115 -30.52 -26.85 22.36
C ALA A 115 -31.13 -25.46 22.64
N GLY A 116 -32.09 -25.00 21.82
CA GLY A 116 -32.84 -23.75 22.00
C GLY A 116 -33.70 -23.67 23.27
N ALA A 117 -34.32 -24.77 23.71
CA ALA A 117 -35.13 -24.78 24.94
C ALA A 117 -34.26 -24.57 26.20
N SER A 118 -33.02 -25.04 26.16
CA SER A 118 -32.05 -24.87 27.26
C SER A 118 -31.62 -23.41 27.46
N TRP A 119 -31.48 -22.66 26.37
CA TRP A 119 -31.13 -21.24 26.44
C TRP A 119 -32.24 -20.39 27.10
N TRP A 120 -33.50 -20.71 26.82
CA TRP A 120 -34.64 -19.98 27.37
C TRP A 120 -34.72 -20.08 28.90
N GLN A 121 -34.43 -21.25 29.46
CA GLN A 121 -34.48 -21.49 30.89
C GLN A 121 -33.34 -20.81 31.65
N LEU A 122 -32.16 -20.69 31.05
CA LEU A 122 -31.02 -19.97 31.64
C LEU A 122 -31.28 -18.46 31.78
N PHE A 123 -31.95 -17.85 30.80
CA PHE A 123 -32.16 -16.40 30.79
C PHE A 123 -33.39 -15.94 31.58
N PHE A 124 -34.43 -16.78 31.70
CA PHE A 124 -35.71 -16.37 32.29
C PHE A 124 -36.20 -17.25 33.43
N GLY A 125 -35.44 -18.27 33.83
CA GLY A 125 -35.78 -19.22 34.90
C GLY A 125 -35.41 -18.76 36.31
N HIS A 126 -34.91 -17.54 36.51
CA HIS A 126 -34.54 -17.04 37.83
C HIS A 126 -35.63 -16.11 38.40
N LYS A 127 -36.33 -16.58 39.44
CA LYS A 127 -37.04 -15.77 40.44
C LYS A 127 -36.59 -16.23 41.82
#